data_AF-A0A9E3A9A7-F1
#
_entry.id   AF-A0A9E3A9A7-F1
#
_cell.length_a   1.000
_cell.length_b   1.000
_cell.length_c   1.000
_cell.angle_alpha   90.00
_cell.angle_beta   90.00
_cell.angle_gamma   90.00
#
_symmetry.space_group_name_H-M   'P 1'
#
loop_
_entity.id
_entity.type
_entity.pdbx_description
1 polymer ?
#
loop_
_entity_poly.entity_id
_entity_poly.type
_entity_poly.pdbx_seq_one_letter_code
_entity_poly.pdbx_strand_id
1 'polypeptide(L)' 'MEDINPQEFAHELYRVMQRLGAPAALLGIVSSWGDTLSEREVVEMLRLWNETADSKLKTRHQAAANSGYQ' A
#
# COMPACT_ATOMS: atom_id res chain seq x y z
N MET A 1 -25.79 1.73 14.23
CA MET A 1 -24.65 2.06 13.37
C MET A 1 -25.07 1.68 11.97
N GLU A 2 -24.94 2.59 11.01
CA GLU A 2 -25.06 2.19 9.60
C GLU A 2 -23.81 1.39 9.28
N ASP A 3 -23.99 0.12 8.89
CA ASP A 3 -22.88 -0.72 8.47
C ASP A 3 -22.43 -0.24 7.08
N ILE A 4 -21.21 0.29 7.01
CA ILE A 4 -20.63 0.73 5.74
C ILE A 4 -20.39 -0.51 4.89
N ASN A 5 -20.87 -0.50 3.65
CA ASN A 5 -20.62 -1.56 2.69
C ASN A 5 -19.10 -1.66 2.41
N PRO A 6 -18.46 -2.83 2.62
CA PRO A 6 -17.03 -3.02 2.37
C PRO A 6 -16.58 -2.61 0.96
N GLN A 7 -17.41 -2.83 -0.07
CA GLN A 7 -17.10 -2.42 -1.44
C GLN A 7 -17.17 -0.90 -1.62
N GLU A 8 -18.09 -0.22 -0.95
CA GLU A 8 -18.16 1.25 -0.96
C GLU A 8 -16.93 1.84 -0.27
N PHE A 9 -16.53 1.26 0.86
CA PHE A 9 -15.32 1.65 1.57
C PHE A 9 -14.05 1.44 0.71
N ALA A 10 -13.91 0.30 0.04
CA ALA A 10 -12.78 0.01 -0.83
C ALA A 10 -12.67 1.01 -2.01
N HIS A 11 -13.80 1.38 -2.61
CA HIS A 11 -13.84 2.37 -3.69
C HIS A 11 -13.43 3.77 -3.23
N GLU A 12 -13.93 4.24 -2.08
CA GLU A 12 -13.54 5.55 -1.55
C GLU A 12 -12.07 5.55 -1.09
N LEU A 13 -11.60 4.45 -0.50
CA LEU A 13 -10.19 4.28 -0.18
C LEU A 13 -9.30 4.34 -1.42
N TYR A 14 -9.66 3.65 -2.50
CA TYR A 14 -8.95 3.70 -3.78
C TYR A 14 -8.84 5.14 -4.30
N ARG A 15 -9.93 5.91 -4.28
CA ARG A 15 -9.96 7.30 -4.74
C ARG A 15 -9.04 8.19 -3.92
N VAL A 16 -9.07 8.06 -2.59
CA VAL A 16 -8.19 8.82 -1.69
C VAL A 16 -6.73 8.47 -1.97
N MET A 17 -6.38 7.18 -2.07
CA MET A 17 -5.01 6.75 -2.34
C MET A 17 -4.52 7.22 -3.70
N GLN A 18 -5.37 7.18 -4.74
CA GLN A 18 -5.03 7.69 -6.05
C GLN A 18 -4.73 9.20 -6.01
N ARG A 19 -5.54 9.99 -5.29
CA ARG A 19 -5.31 11.43 -5.11
C ARG A 19 -4.03 11.74 -4.33
N LEU A 20 -3.63 10.87 -3.41
CA LEU A 20 -2.36 10.96 -2.67
C LEU A 20 -1.15 10.49 -3.50
N GLY A 21 -1.35 10.05 -4.74
CA GLY A 21 -0.27 9.59 -5.61
C GLY A 21 0.24 8.19 -5.25
N ALA A 22 -0.61 7.33 -4.67
CA ALA A 22 -0.24 5.96 -4.37
C ALA A 22 0.18 5.21 -5.65
N PRO A 23 1.21 4.34 -5.59
CA PRO A 23 1.66 3.59 -6.75
C PRO A 23 0.58 2.64 -7.29
N ALA A 24 0.57 2.41 -8.61
CA ALA A 24 -0.42 1.56 -9.28
C ALA A 24 -0.52 0.15 -8.67
N ALA A 25 0.59 -0.43 -8.22
CA ALA A 25 0.59 -1.73 -7.54
C ALA A 25 -0.19 -1.71 -6.22
N LEU A 26 -0.06 -0.63 -5.43
CA LEU A 26 -0.79 -0.47 -4.19
C LEU A 26 -2.29 -0.22 -4.45
N LEU A 27 -2.60 0.56 -5.48
CA LEU A 27 -3.98 0.77 -5.93
C LEU A 27 -4.64 -0.53 -6.41
N GLY A 28 -3.89 -1.39 -7.09
CA GLY A 28 -4.37 -2.70 -7.55
C GLY A 28 -4.71 -3.66 -6.40
N ILE A 29 -3.94 -3.63 -5.30
CA ILE A 29 -4.24 -4.41 -4.08
C ILE A 29 -5.60 -3.99 -3.51
N VAL A 30 -5.83 -2.67 -3.39
CA VAL A 30 -7.06 -2.13 -2.80
C VAL A 30 -8.27 -2.35 -3.71
N SER A 31 -8.13 -2.20 -5.02
CA SER A 31 -9.25 -2.43 -5.96
C SER A 31 -9.66 -3.90 -6.05
N SER A 32 -8.80 -4.83 -5.64
CA SER A 32 -9.09 -6.27 -5.66
C SER A 32 -9.89 -6.73 -4.43
N TRP A 33 -10.07 -5.87 -3.42
CA TRP A 33 -10.80 -6.20 -2.20
C TRP A 33 -12.29 -6.44 -2.49
N GLY A 34 -12.72 -7.67 -2.24
CA GLY A 34 -14.13 -8.04 -2.37
C GLY A 34 -14.58 -8.29 -3.81
N ASP A 35 -13.66 -8.20 -4.77
CA ASP A 35 -13.82 -8.65 -6.15
C ASP A 35 -13.11 -9.99 -6.35
N THR A 36 -11.77 -9.98 -6.35
CA THR A 36 -10.95 -11.18 -6.56
C THR A 36 -10.16 -11.63 -5.33
N LEU A 37 -10.01 -10.76 -4.31
CA LEU A 37 -9.29 -11.06 -3.08
C LEU A 37 -10.20 -10.93 -1.86
N SER A 38 -10.02 -11.86 -0.92
CA SER A 38 -10.59 -11.76 0.43
C SER A 38 -9.89 -10.67 1.25
N GLU A 39 -10.56 -10.20 2.30
CA GLU A 39 -9.99 -9.25 3.27
C GLU A 39 -8.63 -9.70 3.82
N ARG A 40 -8.50 -11.00 4.12
CA ARG A 40 -7.24 -11.57 4.64
C ARG A 40 -6.11 -11.41 3.63
N GLU A 41 -6.36 -11.77 2.37
CA GLU A 41 -5.35 -11.68 1.31
C GLU A 41 -4.93 -10.22 1.06
N VAL A 42 -5.89 -9.28 1.06
CA VAL A 42 -5.60 -7.84 0.96
C VAL A 42 -4.69 -7.39 2.10
N VAL A 43 -4.99 -7.77 3.34
CA VAL A 43 -4.15 -7.42 4.50
C VAL A 43 -2.75 -8.00 4.38
N GLU A 44 -2.60 -9.25 3.93
CA GLU A 44 -1.30 -9.88 3.71
C GLU A 44 -0.49 -9.14 2.64
N MET A 45 -1.12 -8.76 1.51
CA MET A 45 -0.46 -7.99 0.46
C MET A 45 -0.05 -6.58 0.93
N LEU A 46 -0.87 -5.91 1.72
CA LEU A 46 -0.53 -4.60 2.29
C LEU A 46 0.63 -4.68 3.29
N ARG A 47 0.70 -5.74 4.10
CA ARG A 47 1.84 -5.98 5.00
C ARG A 47 3.13 -6.19 4.21
N LEU A 48 3.09 -7.04 3.18
CA LEU A 48 4.23 -7.29 2.30
C LEU A 48 4.71 -6.00 1.60
N TRP A 49 3.77 -5.16 1.16
CA TRP A 49 4.08 -3.85 0.58
C TRP A 49 4.85 -2.98 1.57
N ASN A 50 4.38 -2.88 2.81
CA ASN A 50 5.02 -2.09 3.86
C ASN A 50 6.43 -2.59 4.20
N GLU A 51 6.61 -3.90 4.37
CA GLU A 51 7.92 -4.51 4.64
C GLU A 51 8.93 -4.22 3.52
N THR A 52 8.46 -4.27 2.27
CA THR A 52 9.29 -3.97 1.10
C THR A 52 9.63 -2.47 1.02
N ALA A 53 8.66 -1.60 1.32
CA ALA A 53 8.85 -0.15 1.34
C ALA A 53 9.87 0.26 2.42
N ASP A 54 9.75 -0.29 3.63
CA ASP A 54 10.67 -0.07 4.74
C ASP A 54 12.09 -0.52 4.41
N SER A 55 12.22 -1.66 3.74
CA SER A 55 13.52 -2.17 3.28
C SER A 55 14.18 -1.21 2.29
N LYS A 56 13.42 -0.67 1.32
CA LYS A 56 13.93 0.32 0.35
C LYS A 56 14.32 1.64 1.02
N LEU A 57 13.57 2.08 2.03
CA LEU A 57 13.91 3.28 2.82
C LEU A 57 15.22 3.08 3.59
N LYS A 58 15.39 1.94 4.26
CA LYS A 58 16.64 1.60 4.97
C LYS A 58 17.85 1.58 4.03
N THR A 59 17.74 0.96 2.85
CA THR A 59 18.84 0.94 1.86
C THR A 59 19.23 2.33 1.38
N ARG A 60 18.26 3.23 1.17
CA ARG A 60 18.54 4.62 0.74
C ARG A 60 19.27 5.42 1.82
N HIS A 61 18.89 5.26 3.09
CA HIS A 61 19.62 5.89 4.20
C HIS A 61 21.06 5.37 4.32
N GLN A 62 21.29 4.08 4.10
CA GLN A 62 22.63 3.48 4.13
C GLN A 62 23.52 4.00 2.98
N ALA A 63 22.97 4.12 1.76
CA ALA A 63 23.70 4.61 0.59
C ALA A 63 24.08 6.09 0.70
N ALA A 64 23.20 6.91 1.29
CA ALA A 64 23.48 8.31 1.58
C ALA A 64 24.58 8.48 2.64
N ALA A 65 24.62 7.61 3.66
CA ALA A 65 25.67 7.62 4.69
C ALA A 65 27.05 7.22 4.15
N ASN A 66 27.11 6.34 3.14
CA ASN A 66 28.37 5.85 2.57
C ASN A 66 28.97 6.75 1.48
N SER A 67 28.22 7.73 0.96
CA SER A 67 28.69 8.62 -0.11
C SER A 67 29.30 9.95 0.40
N GLY A 68 29.35 10.15 1.73
CA GLY A 68 29.90 11.35 2.37
C GLY A 68 31.39 11.24 2.78
N TYR A 69 32.05 10.13 2.45
CA TYR A 69 33.48 9.91 2.69
C TYR A 69 34.17 9.53 1.37
N GLN A 70 34.39 10.50 0.48
CA GLN A 70 35.43 10.45 -0.55
C GLN A 70 36.05 11.83 -0.71
#